data_AF-A0A1H8G7C6-F1
#
_entry.id   AF-A0A1H8G7C6-F1
#
_cell.length_a   1.000
_cell.length_b   1.000
_cell.length_c   1.000
_cell.angle_alpha   90.00
_cell.angle_beta   90.00
_cell.angle_gamma   90.00
#
_symmetry.space_group_name_H-M   'P 1'
#
loop_
_entity.id
_entity.type
_entity.pdbx_description
1 polymer ?
#
loop_
_entity_poly.entity_id
_entity_poly.type
_entity_poly.pdbx_seq_one_letter_code
_entity_poly.pdbx_strand_id
1 'polypeptide(L)'
;MEHIIYQLLCVVVGFLYMKSSLGKIKNPYSFYRVMEGYSLIPKGRIAQWLAVLIGPLEFMVGVTICLNILRFEGIIAGAVLQVNFIVLMLAHMNQILPFGCGCFGMHAPEKVTWRKVAWNGVYLGALIVLFIGI
;
A
#
# COMPACT_ATOMS: atom_id res chain seq x y z
N MET A 1 13.88 -23.95 12.03
CA MET A 1 13.10 -22.89 12.71
C MET A 1 13.02 -21.63 11.86
N GLU A 2 14.15 -21.20 11.27
CA GLU A 2 14.23 -20.02 10.41
C GLU A 2 13.27 -20.03 9.22
N HIS A 3 13.08 -21.17 8.55
CA HIS A 3 12.12 -21.31 7.46
C HIS A 3 10.64 -21.08 7.86
N ILE A 4 10.25 -21.48 9.08
CA ILE A 4 8.86 -21.30 9.56
C ILE A 4 8.60 -19.82 9.84
N ILE A 5 9.57 -19.14 10.46
CA ILE A 5 9.48 -17.70 10.75
C ILE A 5 9.35 -16.90 9.45
N TYR A 6 10.15 -17.25 8.43
CA TYR A 6 10.10 -16.61 7.12
C TYR A 6 8.73 -16.78 6.45
N GLN A 7 8.20 -18.02 6.42
CA GLN A 7 6.88 -18.28 5.84
C GLN A 7 5.76 -17.53 6.58
N LEU A 8 5.84 -17.47 7.91
CA LEU A 8 4.87 -16.73 8.71
C LEU A 8 4.92 -15.23 8.39
N LEU A 9 6.12 -14.66 8.19
CA LEU A 9 6.27 -13.27 7.76
C LEU A 9 5.67 -13.03 6.38
N CYS A 10 5.87 -13.93 5.41
CA CYS A 10 5.23 -13.85 4.09
C CYS A 10 3.70 -13.81 4.19
N VAL A 11 3.11 -14.71 4.97
CA VAL A 11 1.65 -14.76 5.16
C VAL A 11 1.14 -13.46 5.80
N VAL A 12 1.82 -12.96 6.83
CA VAL A 12 1.44 -11.71 7.50
C VAL A 12 1.52 -10.52 6.55
N VAL A 13 2.64 -10.35 5.83
CA VAL A 13 2.82 -9.24 4.88
C VAL A 13 1.81 -9.34 3.74
N GLY A 14 1.63 -10.53 3.16
CA GLY A 14 0.64 -10.75 2.10
C GLY A 14 -0.78 -10.41 2.54
N PHE A 15 -1.18 -10.85 3.74
CA PHE A 15 -2.50 -10.53 4.29
C PHE A 15 -2.69 -9.03 4.54
N LEU A 16 -1.66 -8.30 4.96
CA LEU A 16 -1.73 -6.84 5.13
C LEU A 16 -2.02 -6.13 3.81
N TYR A 17 -1.34 -6.54 2.74
CA TYR A 17 -1.59 -6.02 1.38
C TYR A 17 -3.01 -6.31 0.92
N MET A 18 -3.48 -7.56 1.08
CA MET A 18 -4.86 -7.93 0.75
C MET A 18 -5.87 -7.10 1.56
N LYS A 19 -5.65 -6.94 2.86
CA LYS A 19 -6.55 -6.17 3.72
C LYS A 19 -6.63 -4.70 3.32
N SER A 20 -5.48 -4.08 2.97
CA SER A 20 -5.43 -2.71 2.50
C SER A 20 -6.15 -2.53 1.16
N SER A 21 -5.96 -3.49 0.24
CA SER A 21 -6.51 -3.40 -1.12
C SER A 21 -8.01 -3.63 -1.20
N LEU A 22 -8.60 -4.42 -0.30
CA LEU A 22 -10.04 -4.67 -0.27
C LEU A 22 -10.87 -3.38 -0.18
N GLY A 23 -10.41 -2.37 0.57
CA GLY A 23 -11.07 -1.07 0.62
C GLY A 23 -11.07 -0.35 -0.73
N LYS A 24 -9.93 -0.40 -1.43
CA LYS A 24 -9.71 0.23 -2.73
C LYS A 24 -10.50 -0.45 -3.84
N ILE A 25 -10.62 -1.78 -3.79
CA ILE A 25 -11.42 -2.58 -4.73
C ILE A 25 -12.91 -2.34 -4.52
N LYS A 26 -13.38 -2.33 -3.27
CA LYS A 26 -14.80 -2.16 -2.95
C LYS A 26 -15.32 -0.77 -3.30
N ASN A 27 -14.49 0.27 -3.16
CA ASN A 27 -14.88 1.62 -3.49
C ASN A 27 -13.75 2.40 -4.20
N PRO A 28 -13.55 2.14 -5.51
CA PRO A 28 -12.54 2.82 -6.32
C PRO A 28 -12.78 4.33 -6.40
N TYR A 29 -14.03 4.78 -6.33
CA TYR A 29 -14.37 6.19 -6.34
C TYR A 29 -13.89 6.91 -5.07
N SER A 30 -14.10 6.33 -3.89
CA SER A 30 -13.54 6.88 -2.65
C SER A 30 -12.01 6.92 -2.70
N PHE A 31 -11.37 5.90 -3.28
CA PHE A 31 -9.92 5.90 -3.44
C PHE A 31 -9.43 6.96 -4.45
N TYR A 32 -10.16 7.20 -5.54
CA TYR A 32 -9.92 8.32 -6.44
C TYR A 32 -9.96 9.66 -5.70
N ARG A 33 -10.93 9.87 -4.81
CA ARG A 33 -11.02 11.09 -3.98
C ARG A 33 -9.85 11.24 -3.01
N VAL A 34 -9.33 10.12 -2.48
CA VAL A 34 -8.07 10.12 -1.71
C VAL A 34 -6.91 10.55 -2.60
N MET A 35 -6.79 9.99 -3.81
CA MET A 35 -5.74 10.33 -4.77
C MET A 35 -5.77 11.81 -5.17
N GLU A 36 -6.96 12.40 -5.38
CA GLU A 36 -7.11 13.83 -5.66
C GLU A 36 -6.64 14.73 -4.51
N GLY A 37 -6.63 14.20 -3.27
CA GLY A 37 -6.09 14.90 -2.11
C GLY A 37 -4.55 15.02 -2.15
N TYR A 38 -3.88 14.16 -2.91
CA TYR A 38 -2.43 14.25 -3.12
C TYR A 38 -2.12 15.10 -4.36
N SER A 39 -1.52 16.27 -4.13
CA SER A 39 -1.19 17.25 -5.18
C SER A 39 -0.25 16.72 -6.27
N LEU A 40 0.53 15.68 -6.00
CA LEU A 40 1.49 15.07 -6.92
C LEU A 40 0.84 14.12 -7.95
N ILE A 41 -0.44 13.78 -7.78
CA ILE A 41 -1.13 12.83 -8.67
C ILE A 41 -1.85 13.60 -9.79
N PRO A 42 -1.68 13.20 -11.07
CA PRO A 42 -2.39 13.83 -12.19
C PRO A 42 -3.90 13.74 -12.03
N LYS A 43 -4.59 14.88 -12.06
CA LYS A 43 -6.06 14.95 -11.89
C LYS A 43 -6.80 14.45 -13.14
N GLY A 44 -8.07 14.09 -12.97
CA GLY A 44 -8.96 13.69 -14.06
C GLY A 44 -8.85 12.20 -14.42
N ARG A 45 -8.96 11.87 -15.71
CA ARG A 45 -9.11 10.48 -16.19
C ARG A 45 -7.95 9.57 -15.76
N ILE A 46 -6.72 10.08 -15.71
CA ILE A 46 -5.54 9.28 -15.32
C ILE A 46 -5.67 8.81 -13.87
N ALA A 47 -6.00 9.70 -12.93
CA ALA A 47 -6.23 9.31 -11.53
C ALA A 47 -7.41 8.34 -11.37
N GLN A 48 -8.47 8.46 -12.18
CA GLN A 48 -9.59 7.50 -12.16
C GLN A 48 -9.15 6.11 -12.58
N TRP A 49 -8.37 6.00 -13.66
CA TRP A 49 -7.80 4.72 -14.10
C TRP A 49 -6.88 4.12 -13.04
N LEU A 50 -5.97 4.93 -12.47
CA LEU A 50 -5.08 4.47 -11.41
C LEU A 50 -5.86 4.00 -10.18
N ALA A 51 -6.93 4.70 -9.80
CA ALA A 51 -7.75 4.32 -8.64
C ALA A 51 -8.42 2.95 -8.82
N VAL A 52 -8.81 2.60 -10.05
CA VAL A 52 -9.36 1.28 -10.39
C VAL A 52 -8.29 0.20 -10.41
N LEU A 53 -7.07 0.52 -10.86
CA LEU A 53 -6.00 -0.46 -11.06
C LEU A 53 -5.18 -0.77 -9.79
N ILE A 54 -4.91 0.22 -8.95
CA ILE A 54 -4.03 0.06 -7.79
C ILE A 54 -4.57 -0.98 -6.80
N GLY A 55 -5.88 -1.00 -6.52
CA GLY A 55 -6.48 -1.97 -5.61
C GLY A 55 -6.24 -3.43 -6.04
N PRO A 56 -6.66 -3.84 -7.25
CA PRO A 56 -6.35 -5.17 -7.78
C PRO A 56 -4.86 -5.50 -7.81
N LEU A 57 -3.99 -4.55 -8.20
CA LEU A 57 -2.54 -4.75 -8.21
C LEU A 57 -2.00 -5.05 -6.81
N GLU A 58 -2.38 -4.27 -5.79
CA GLU A 58 -2.00 -4.53 -4.40
C GLU A 58 -2.53 -5.87 -3.89
N PHE A 59 -3.74 -6.27 -4.30
CA PHE A 59 -4.28 -7.57 -3.95
C PHE A 59 -3.45 -8.71 -4.56
N MET A 60 -3.08 -8.60 -5.83
CA MET A 60 -2.21 -9.58 -6.50
C MET A 60 -0.82 -9.65 -5.86
N VAL A 61 -0.25 -8.52 -5.45
CA VAL A 61 0.99 -8.47 -4.64
C VAL A 61 0.81 -9.25 -3.34
N GLY A 62 -0.31 -9.02 -2.63
CA GLY A 62 -0.63 -9.77 -1.42
C GLY A 62 -0.70 -11.29 -1.66
N VAL A 63 -1.36 -11.72 -2.75
CA VAL A 63 -1.51 -13.14 -3.11
C VAL A 63 -0.17 -13.80 -3.44
N THR A 64 0.63 -13.15 -4.29
CA THR A 64 1.95 -13.67 -4.71
C THR A 64 2.90 -13.85 -3.53
N ILE A 65 2.95 -12.87 -2.62
CA ILE A 65 3.76 -12.95 -1.40
C ILE A 65 3.20 -14.03 -0.45
N CYS A 66 1.88 -14.07 -0.23
CA CYS A 66 1.24 -14.99 0.71
C CYS A 66 1.37 -16.46 0.27
N LEU A 67 1.18 -16.75 -1.01
CA LEU A 67 1.26 -18.10 -1.57
C LEU A 67 2.68 -18.51 -1.97
N ASN A 68 3.65 -17.59 -1.85
CA ASN A 68 5.03 -17.79 -2.28
C ASN A 68 5.15 -18.14 -3.78
N ILE A 69 4.28 -17.56 -4.61
CA ILE A 69 4.25 -17.73 -6.07
C ILE A 69 4.68 -16.41 -6.69
N LEU A 70 5.67 -16.41 -7.59
CA LEU A 70 6.24 -15.16 -8.16
C LEU A 70 6.63 -14.18 -7.03
N ARG A 71 7.26 -14.71 -5.98
CA ARG A 71 7.53 -13.97 -4.74
C ARG A 71 8.44 -12.76 -5.00
N PHE A 72 9.50 -12.95 -5.78
CA PHE A 72 10.47 -11.90 -6.07
C PHE A 72 9.79 -10.70 -6.75
N GLU A 73 8.98 -10.98 -7.76
CA GLU A 73 8.21 -10.02 -8.52
C GLU A 73 7.16 -9.33 -7.64
N GLY A 74 6.45 -10.10 -6.81
CA GLY A 74 5.48 -9.58 -5.85
C GLY A 74 6.11 -8.64 -4.82
N ILE A 75 7.27 -8.99 -4.28
CA ILE A 75 8.00 -8.15 -3.31
C ILE A 75 8.47 -6.85 -3.96
N ILE A 76 9.03 -6.90 -5.17
CA ILE A 76 9.46 -5.70 -5.89
C ILE A 76 8.27 -4.80 -6.20
N ALA A 77 7.18 -5.36 -6.73
CA ALA A 77 5.98 -4.60 -7.03
C ALA A 77 5.38 -3.95 -5.76
N GLY A 78 5.32 -4.70 -4.66
CA GLY A 78 4.92 -4.18 -3.35
C GLY A 78 5.83 -3.05 -2.87
N ALA A 79 7.15 -3.22 -2.96
CA ALA A 79 8.11 -2.20 -2.54
C ALA A 79 7.96 -0.91 -3.36
N VAL A 80 7.78 -1.02 -4.68
CA VAL A 80 7.53 0.14 -5.55
C VAL A 80 6.25 0.86 -5.15
N LEU A 81 5.14 0.14 -4.96
CA LEU A 81 3.86 0.73 -4.52
C LEU A 81 4.01 1.43 -3.17
N GLN A 82 4.68 0.77 -2.21
CA GLN A 82 4.89 1.27 -0.86
C GLN A 82 5.79 2.51 -0.82
N VAL A 83 6.88 2.54 -1.61
CA VAL A 83 7.76 3.70 -1.71
C VAL A 83 7.02 4.89 -2.32
N ASN A 84 6.28 4.69 -3.41
CA ASN A 84 5.47 5.75 -4.01
C ASN A 84 4.48 6.33 -2.98
N PHE A 85 3.80 5.47 -2.23
CA PHE A 85 2.87 5.90 -1.21
C PHE A 85 3.54 6.67 -0.06
N ILE A 86 4.71 6.24 0.41
CA ILE A 86 5.49 6.95 1.43
C ILE A 86 5.91 8.33 0.92
N VAL A 87 6.36 8.44 -0.33
CA VAL A 87 6.73 9.73 -0.94
C VAL A 87 5.52 10.68 -0.99
N LEU A 88 4.35 10.19 -1.39
CA LEU A 88 3.11 10.97 -1.40
C LEU A 88 2.74 11.48 0.01
N MET A 89 2.86 10.62 1.03
CA MET A 89 2.63 11.01 2.42
C MET A 89 3.66 12.04 2.91
N LEU A 90 4.94 11.83 2.62
CA LEU A 90 6.02 12.75 3.00
C LEU A 90 5.79 14.15 2.42
N ALA A 91 5.35 14.24 1.16
CA ALA A 91 5.02 15.50 0.51
C ALA A 91 3.82 16.24 1.13
N HIS A 92 2.94 15.52 1.86
CA HIS A 92 1.74 16.07 2.50
C HIS A 92 1.81 15.98 4.04
N MET A 93 3.03 15.93 4.59
CA MET A 93 3.24 15.85 6.03
C MET A 93 2.57 17.00 6.77
N ASN A 94 1.96 16.66 7.91
CA ASN A 94 1.25 17.60 8.78
C ASN A 94 0.00 18.25 8.14
N GLN A 95 -0.40 17.84 6.92
CA GLN A 95 -1.62 18.28 6.25
C GLN A 95 -2.79 17.34 6.57
N ILE A 96 -4.01 17.86 6.44
CA ILE A 96 -5.26 17.09 6.62
C ILE A 96 -5.77 16.70 5.23
N LEU A 97 -5.84 15.39 4.97
CA LEU A 97 -6.45 14.85 3.77
C LEU A 97 -7.95 14.62 4.04
N PRO A 98 -8.86 15.21 3.25
CA PRO A 98 -10.30 15.18 3.52
C PRO A 98 -10.91 13.78 3.45
N PHE A 99 -10.31 12.88 2.68
CA PHE A 99 -10.74 11.48 2.52
C PHE A 99 -9.79 10.48 3.21
N GLY A 100 -8.87 10.97 4.03
CA GLY A 100 -7.88 10.16 4.73
C GLY A 100 -6.68 9.74 3.87
N CYS A 101 -5.77 8.95 4.45
CA CYS A 101 -4.49 8.65 3.80
C CYS A 101 -4.55 7.52 2.76
N GLY A 102 -5.54 6.61 2.84
CA GLY A 102 -5.79 5.59 1.81
C GLY A 102 -5.36 4.14 2.12
N CYS A 103 -4.60 3.88 3.19
CA CYS A 103 -4.15 2.50 3.52
C CYS A 103 -5.18 1.63 4.25
N PHE A 104 -5.87 2.15 5.28
CA PHE A 104 -6.77 1.36 6.14
C PHE A 104 -8.12 2.00 6.40
N GLY A 105 -8.52 2.97 5.56
CA GLY A 105 -9.76 3.71 5.69
C GLY A 105 -9.76 4.94 4.79
N MET A 106 -10.93 5.29 4.26
CA MET A 106 -11.08 6.36 3.25
C MET A 106 -12.32 7.24 3.48
N HIS A 107 -12.90 7.21 4.68
CA HIS A 107 -14.22 7.80 4.96
C HIS A 107 -14.20 8.93 6.00
N ALA A 108 -13.01 9.37 6.44
CA ALA A 108 -12.88 10.44 7.42
C ALA A 108 -11.66 11.32 7.11
N PRO A 109 -11.75 12.64 7.37
CA PRO A 109 -10.60 13.52 7.32
C PRO A 109 -9.50 13.01 8.25
N GLU A 110 -8.28 12.96 7.75
CA GLU A 110 -7.17 12.37 8.50
C GLU A 110 -5.88 13.17 8.29
N LYS A 111 -5.20 13.47 9.39
CA LYS A 111 -3.91 14.18 9.34
C LYS A 111 -2.79 13.22 9.00
N VAL A 112 -1.89 13.59 8.09
CA VAL A 112 -0.68 12.83 7.81
C VAL A 112 0.32 13.07 8.93
N THR A 113 0.62 12.02 9.71
CA THR A 113 1.51 12.09 10.87
C THR A 113 2.71 11.18 10.68
N TRP A 114 3.81 11.50 11.39
CA TRP A 114 5.01 10.66 11.42
C TRP A 114 4.72 9.23 11.85
N ARG A 115 3.76 9.02 12.75
CA ARG A 115 3.32 7.69 13.15
C ARG A 115 2.85 6.85 11.97
N LYS A 116 2.08 7.43 11.04
CA LYS A 116 1.59 6.69 9.87
C LYS A 116 2.68 6.44 8.85
N VAL A 117 3.56 7.42 8.63
CA VAL A 117 4.73 7.24 7.76
C VAL A 117 5.61 6.12 8.32
N ALA A 118 5.83 6.09 9.64
CA ALA A 118 6.59 5.04 10.31
C ALA A 118 5.94 3.66 10.12
N TRP A 119 4.62 3.53 10.27
CA TRP A 119 3.92 2.26 9.99
C TRP A 119 4.12 1.77 8.55
N ASN A 120 4.03 2.67 7.59
CA ASN A 120 4.30 2.35 6.19
C ASN A 120 5.78 2.01 5.94
N GLY A 121 6.69 2.67 6.66
CA GLY A 121 8.12 2.35 6.67
C GLY A 121 8.41 0.96 7.25
N VAL A 122 7.67 0.53 8.29
CA VAL A 122 7.76 -0.83 8.83
C VAL A 122 7.32 -1.86 7.79
N TYR A 123 6.26 -1.59 7.03
CA TYR A 123 5.84 -2.50 5.95
C TYR A 123 6.87 -2.58 4.82
N LEU A 124 7.48 -1.46 4.45
CA LEU A 124 8.58 -1.45 3.49
C LEU A 124 9.79 -2.23 4.04
N GLY A 125 10.14 -2.04 5.31
CA GLY A 125 11.19 -2.80 5.98
C GLY A 125 10.93 -4.30 5.97
N ALA A 126 9.68 -4.73 6.21
CA ALA A 126 9.29 -6.13 6.13
C ALA A 126 9.49 -6.70 4.73
N LEU A 127 9.16 -5.95 3.68
CA LEU A 127 9.44 -6.35 2.29
C LEU A 127 10.94 -6.47 2.01
N ILE A 128 11.77 -5.56 2.52
CA ILE A 128 13.22 -5.61 2.38
C ILE A 128 13.80 -6.85 3.08
N VAL A 129 13.33 -7.16 4.28
CA VAL A 129 13.74 -8.39 4.99
C VAL A 129 13.36 -9.63 4.19
N LEU A 130 12.14 -9.67 3.63
CA LEU A 130 11.72 -10.76 2.76
C LEU A 130 12.57 -10.85 1.48
N PHE A 131 13.00 -9.72 0.93
CA PHE A 131 13.87 -9.64 -0.25
C PHE A 131 15.26 -10.21 0.01
N ILE A 132 15.87 -9.88 1.16
CA ILE A 132 17.21 -10.36 1.53
C ILE A 132 17.21 -11.87 1.85
N GLY A 133 16.08 -12.40 2.34
CA GLY A 133 15.91 -13.83 2.61
C GLY A 133 15.44 -14.68 1.42
N ILE A 134 15.45 -14.14 0.19
CA ILE A 134 15.31 -14.90 -1.07
C ILE A 134 16.65 -15.49 -1.46
#